data_AF-A0A351ZZR0-F1
#
_entry.id   AF-A0A351ZZR0-F1
#
_cell.length_a   1.000
_cell.length_b   1.000
_cell.length_c   1.000
_cell.angle_alpha   90.00
_cell.angle_beta   90.00
_cell.angle_gamma   90.00
#
_symmetry.space_group_name_H-M   'P 1'
#
loop_
_entity.id
_entity.type
_entity.pdbx_description
1 polymer ?
#
loop_
_entity_poly.entity_id
_entity_poly.type
_entity_poly.pdbx_seq_one_letter_code
_entity_poly.pdbx_strand_id
1 'polypeptide(L)'
;MTRCATVAIVGRPNSGKSTLLNAILEMHLSIVTAKPQTTRRRILGIDTTEDTQLIFLDTPGMLKPRYKLQRSMMGFVDEALDESDIICVVVDAKKAIERGTVLDPMWSQELTKRKRPTVLVLNK
;
A
#
# COMPACT_ATOMS: atom_id res chain seq x y z
N MET A 1 11.14 -14.76 -22.10
CA MET A 1 9.67 -14.57 -22.03
C MET A 1 9.45 -13.41 -21.09
N THR A 2 8.76 -12.36 -21.53
CA THR A 2 8.52 -11.17 -20.70
C THR A 2 7.42 -11.45 -19.67
N ARG A 3 7.48 -10.78 -18.52
CA ARG A 3 6.52 -10.92 -17.41
C ARG A 3 6.04 -9.55 -16.92
N CYS A 4 4.83 -9.52 -16.39
CA CYS A 4 4.25 -8.32 -15.79
C CYS A 4 3.45 -8.71 -14.54
N ALA A 5 3.50 -7.88 -13.49
CA ALA A 5 2.69 -8.05 -12.29
C ALA A 5 2.32 -6.71 -11.65
N THR A 6 1.13 -6.65 -11.08
CA THR A 6 0.65 -5.50 -10.32
C THR A 6 0.84 -5.73 -8.82
N VAL A 7 1.45 -4.77 -8.12
CA VAL A 7 1.76 -4.83 -6.69
C VAL A 7 1.03 -3.71 -5.96
N ALA A 8 0.07 -4.05 -5.11
CA ALA A 8 -0.59 -3.07 -4.24
C ALA A 8 0.27 -2.78 -3.01
N ILE A 9 0.66 -1.51 -2.81
CA ILE A 9 1.37 -1.07 -1.60
C ILE A 9 0.33 -0.50 -0.64
N VAL A 10 0.09 -1.23 0.44
CA VAL A 10 -0.96 -0.93 1.43
C VAL A 10 -0.41 -0.89 2.85
N GLY A 11 -1.20 -0.35 3.78
CA GLY A 11 -0.77 -0.18 5.16
C GLY A 11 -1.38 1.04 5.83
N ARG A 12 -1.22 1.14 7.15
CA ARG A 12 -1.73 2.28 7.94
C ARG A 12 -1.18 3.63 7.43
N PRO A 13 -1.85 4.76 7.73
CA PRO A 13 -1.28 6.08 7.49
C PRO A 13 0.12 6.20 8.09
N ASN A 14 1.04 6.82 7.35
CA ASN A 14 2.42 7.08 7.77
C ASN A 14 3.26 5.82 8.09
N SER A 15 2.93 4.65 7.50
CA SER A 15 3.75 3.42 7.61
C SER A 15 4.99 3.39 6.73
N GLY A 16 5.13 4.32 5.77
CA GLY A 16 6.27 4.41 4.85
C GLY A 16 6.00 3.91 3.42
N LYS A 17 4.74 3.65 3.04
CA LYS A 17 4.33 3.21 1.68
C LYS A 17 4.96 4.03 0.55
N SER A 18 4.71 5.33 0.53
CA SER A 18 5.22 6.24 -0.51
C SER A 18 6.75 6.38 -0.47
N THR A 19 7.37 6.20 0.70
CA THR A 19 8.84 6.16 0.83
C THR A 19 9.40 4.89 0.18
N LEU A 20 8.77 3.75 0.42
CA LEU A 20 9.13 2.48 -0.22
C LEU A 20 8.98 2.57 -1.74
N LEU A 21 7.87 3.13 -2.23
CA LEU A 21 7.66 3.30 -3.67
C LEU A 21 8.76 4.17 -4.29
N ASN A 22 9.05 5.34 -3.72
CA ASN A 22 10.09 6.21 -4.23
C ASN A 22 11.47 5.56 -4.20
N ALA A 23 11.76 4.73 -3.19
CA ALA A 23 13.02 4.00 -3.09
C ALA A 23 13.14 2.91 -4.16
N ILE A 24 12.06 2.18 -4.45
CA ILE A 24 12.02 1.18 -5.53
C ILE A 24 12.24 1.83 -6.89
N LEU A 25 11.59 2.97 -7.15
CA LEU A 25 11.66 3.64 -8.45
C LEU A 25 12.86 4.58 -8.60
N GLU A 26 13.69 4.73 -7.56
CA GLU A 26 14.80 5.67 -7.49
C GLU A 26 14.41 7.12 -7.87
N MET A 27 13.17 7.51 -7.59
CA MET A 27 12.65 8.85 -7.94
C MET A 27 11.61 9.36 -6.94
N HIS A 28 11.47 10.68 -6.86
CA HIS A 28 10.48 11.34 -6.01
C HIS A 28 9.09 11.43 -6.67
N LEU A 29 8.47 10.27 -6.93
CA LEU A 29 7.15 10.21 -7.55
C LEU A 29 6.01 10.59 -6.59
N SER A 30 6.06 10.06 -5.36
CA SER A 30 5.01 10.24 -4.34
C SER A 30 5.42 11.23 -3.26
N ILE A 31 4.43 11.97 -2.72
CA ILE A 31 4.65 12.94 -1.65
C ILE A 31 4.94 12.21 -0.33
N VAL A 32 6.12 12.43 0.23
CA VAL A 32 6.54 11.89 1.53
C VAL A 32 6.52 12.99 2.60
N THR A 33 5.65 12.84 3.60
CA THR A 33 5.59 13.73 4.77
C THR A 33 4.91 13.02 5.94
N ALA A 34 5.11 13.54 7.17
CA ALA A 34 4.42 13.06 8.37
C ALA A 34 2.93 13.46 8.41
N LYS A 35 2.50 14.42 7.58
CA LYS A 35 1.10 14.83 7.49
C LYS A 35 0.26 13.65 6.95
N PRO A 36 -0.75 13.16 7.67
CA PRO A 36 -1.57 12.06 7.19
C PRO A 36 -2.42 12.48 5.98
N GLN A 37 -2.88 11.50 5.20
CA GLN A 37 -3.78 11.67 4.04
C GLN A 37 -3.19 12.50 2.89
N THR A 38 -1.89 12.36 2.64
CA THR A 38 -1.20 12.93 1.48
C THR A 38 -1.54 12.20 0.19
N THR A 39 -1.57 10.86 0.25
CA THR A 39 -2.07 10.00 -0.83
C THR A 39 -3.59 9.88 -0.72
N ARG A 40 -4.34 10.68 -1.49
CA ARG A 40 -5.82 10.70 -1.50
C ARG A 40 -6.44 9.89 -2.64
N ARG A 41 -5.65 9.60 -3.67
CA ARG A 41 -5.95 8.72 -4.80
C ARG A 41 -4.77 7.76 -4.96
N ARG A 42 -4.98 6.64 -5.65
CA ARG A 42 -3.88 5.74 -5.97
C ARG A 42 -2.85 6.44 -6.88
N ILE A 43 -1.57 6.20 -6.64
CA ILE A 43 -0.46 6.64 -7.50
C ILE A 43 0.11 5.39 -8.16
N LEU A 44 0.34 5.46 -9.47
CA LEU A 44 0.88 4.37 -10.25
C LEU A 44 2.38 4.61 -10.47
N GLY A 45 3.19 3.66 -10.05
CA GLY A 45 4.63 3.60 -10.31
C GLY A 45 4.95 2.40 -11.18
N ILE A 46 5.85 2.54 -12.14
CA ILE A 46 6.26 1.44 -13.02
C ILE A 46 7.77 1.28 -12.89
N ASP A 47 8.18 0.07 -12.53
CA ASP A 47 9.57 -0.37 -12.58
C ASP A 47 9.71 -1.42 -13.69
N THR A 48 10.62 -1.20 -14.62
CA THR A 48 10.82 -2.08 -15.78
C THR A 48 12.27 -2.52 -15.85
N THR A 49 12.49 -3.82 -15.80
CA THR A 49 13.76 -4.47 -16.09
C THR A 49 13.76 -5.06 -17.50
N GLU A 50 14.82 -5.76 -17.90
CA GLU A 50 14.97 -6.31 -19.25
C GLU A 50 13.82 -7.26 -19.66
N ASP A 51 13.31 -8.07 -18.73
CA ASP A 51 12.27 -9.07 -19.02
C ASP A 51 11.02 -8.95 -18.13
N THR A 52 10.98 -8.00 -17.21
CA THR A 52 9.91 -7.91 -16.20
C THR A 52 9.44 -6.47 -16.00
N GLN A 53 8.13 -6.28 -15.88
CA GLN A 53 7.53 -4.99 -15.50
C GLN A 53 6.69 -5.14 -14.23
N LEU A 54 6.98 -4.33 -13.21
CA LEU A 54 6.23 -4.26 -11.98
C LEU A 54 5.43 -2.94 -11.94
N ILE A 55 4.13 -3.05 -11.76
CA ILE A 55 3.22 -1.91 -11.66
C ILE A 55 2.82 -1.76 -10.19
N PHE A 56 3.39 -0.77 -9.52
CA PHE A 56 3.10 -0.46 -8.13
C PHE A 56 1.89 0.47 -8.00
N LEU A 57 0.95 0.10 -7.13
CA LEU A 57 -0.19 0.90 -6.75
C LEU A 57 0.03 1.43 -5.32
N ASP A 58 0.53 2.66 -5.16
CA ASP A 58 0.57 3.31 -3.84
C ASP A 58 -0.82 3.82 -3.48
N THR A 59 -1.29 3.45 -2.29
CA THR A 59 -2.67 3.64 -1.86
C THR A 59 -2.80 4.61 -0.70
N PRO A 60 -3.98 5.23 -0.52
CA PRO A 60 -4.32 5.90 0.72
C PRO A 60 -4.08 5.00 1.95
N GLY A 61 -3.71 5.59 3.09
CA GLY A 61 -3.49 4.82 4.30
C GLY A 61 -4.76 4.13 4.80
N MET A 62 -4.71 2.81 5.00
CA MET A 62 -5.81 1.99 5.50
C MET A 62 -6.26 2.45 6.89
N LEU A 63 -7.54 2.80 7.01
CA LEU A 63 -8.15 3.29 8.24
C LEU A 63 -9.65 2.96 8.27
N LYS A 64 -10.28 3.14 9.44
CA LYS A 64 -11.75 3.12 9.54
C LYS A 64 -12.31 4.50 9.15
N PRO A 65 -13.08 4.61 8.04
CA PRO A 65 -13.52 5.91 7.54
C PRO A 65 -14.59 6.54 8.43
N ARG A 66 -14.46 7.84 8.71
CA ARG A 66 -15.40 8.64 9.53
C ARG A 66 -16.25 9.61 8.72
N TYR A 67 -15.75 10.06 7.56
CA TYR A 67 -16.41 11.05 6.70
C TYR A 67 -16.27 10.69 5.21
N LYS A 68 -17.00 11.41 4.34
CA LYS A 68 -17.15 11.08 2.90
C LYS A 68 -15.81 10.93 2.17
N LEU A 69 -14.88 11.85 2.39
CA LEU A 69 -13.55 11.78 1.77
C LEU A 69 -12.80 10.49 2.17
N GLN A 70 -12.80 10.13 3.46
CA GLN A 70 -12.17 8.88 3.90
C GLN A 70 -12.84 7.65 3.29
N ARG A 71 -14.17 7.64 3.12
CA ARG A 71 -14.85 6.54 2.42
C ARG A 71 -14.41 6.43 0.96
N SER A 72 -14.33 7.56 0.25
CA SER A 72 -13.80 7.57 -1.12
C SER A 72 -12.34 7.09 -1.18
N MET A 73 -11.51 7.46 -0.19
CA MET A 73 -10.14 6.97 -0.11
C MET A 73 -10.05 5.45 0.08
N MET A 74 -10.94 4.86 0.89
CA MET A 74 -10.97 3.40 1.06
C MET A 74 -11.43 2.68 -0.22
N GLY A 75 -12.28 3.32 -1.04
CA GLY A 75 -12.59 2.81 -2.38
C GLY A 75 -11.34 2.61 -3.25
N PHE A 76 -10.40 3.56 -3.25
CA PHE A 76 -9.13 3.39 -3.98
C PHE A 76 -8.23 2.29 -3.40
N VAL A 77 -8.33 2.02 -2.09
CA VAL A 77 -7.62 0.90 -1.47
C VAL A 77 -8.22 -0.41 -1.94
N ASP A 78 -9.55 -0.54 -1.91
CA ASP A 78 -10.26 -1.74 -2.36
C ASP A 78 -9.97 -2.02 -3.84
N GLU A 79 -10.08 -1.01 -4.71
CA GLU A 79 -9.72 -1.11 -6.14
C GLU A 79 -8.29 -1.63 -6.33
N ALA A 80 -7.31 -1.09 -5.61
CA ALA A 80 -5.93 -1.54 -5.72
C ALA A 80 -5.73 -2.99 -5.25
N LEU A 81 -6.44 -3.41 -4.19
CA LEU A 81 -6.42 -4.79 -3.72
C LEU A 81 -7.06 -5.76 -4.71
N ASP A 82 -8.13 -5.34 -5.39
CA ASP A 82 -8.80 -6.11 -6.46
C ASP A 82 -7.91 -6.29 -7.69
N GLU A 83 -7.25 -5.20 -8.13
CA GLU A 83 -6.38 -5.16 -9.32
C GLU A 83 -5.04 -5.89 -9.12
N SER A 84 -4.57 -6.07 -7.87
CA SER A 84 -3.22 -6.56 -7.61
C SER A 84 -3.04 -8.07 -7.76
N ASP A 85 -1.89 -8.45 -8.31
CA ASP A 85 -1.37 -9.83 -8.29
C ASP A 85 -0.70 -10.15 -6.96
N ILE A 86 -0.06 -9.14 -6.34
CA ILE A 86 0.66 -9.24 -5.07
C ILE A 86 0.25 -8.09 -4.15
N ILE A 87 0.01 -8.38 -2.88
CA ILE A 87 -0.28 -7.38 -1.85
C ILE A 87 0.98 -7.17 -0.99
N CYS A 88 1.49 -5.95 -0.96
CA CYS A 88 2.61 -5.53 -0.12
C CYS A 88 2.09 -4.70 1.07
N VAL A 89 2.08 -5.31 2.27
CA VAL A 89 1.61 -4.68 3.50
C VAL A 89 2.77 -4.03 4.24
N VAL A 90 2.87 -2.71 4.18
CA VAL A 90 3.91 -1.92 4.83
C VAL A 90 3.49 -1.52 6.24
N VAL A 91 4.30 -1.91 7.22
CA VAL A 91 4.04 -1.74 8.65
C VAL A 91 5.18 -0.98 9.31
N ASP A 92 4.84 0.05 10.09
CA ASP A 92 5.78 0.67 11.04
C ASP A 92 5.88 -0.25 12.26
N ALA A 93 6.99 -0.97 12.39
CA ALA A 93 7.16 -2.08 13.33
C ALA A 93 7.01 -1.62 14.78
N LYS A 94 7.65 -0.50 15.15
CA LYS A 94 7.51 0.12 16.46
C LYS A 94 6.04 0.41 16.81
N LYS A 95 5.31 1.08 15.91
CA LYS A 95 3.89 1.39 16.14
C LYS A 95 3.01 0.15 16.17
N ALA A 96 3.33 -0.89 15.40
CA ALA A 96 2.59 -2.14 15.42
C ALA A 96 2.74 -2.84 16.76
N ILE A 97 3.95 -2.85 17.33
CA ILE A 97 4.22 -3.36 18.69
C ILE A 97 3.42 -2.56 19.73
N GLU A 98 3.51 -1.22 19.70
CA GLU A 98 2.78 -0.34 20.62
C GLU A 98 1.26 -0.56 20.57
N ARG A 99 0.72 -0.88 19.38
CA ARG A 99 -0.72 -1.12 19.17
C ARG A 99 -1.15 -2.56 19.39
N GLY A 100 -0.21 -3.51 19.45
CA GLY A 100 -0.49 -4.94 19.41
C GLY A 100 -1.12 -5.42 18.10
N THR A 101 -1.03 -4.66 17.00
CA THR A 101 -1.57 -5.06 15.69
C THR A 101 -0.90 -4.34 14.52
N VAL A 102 -0.77 -5.03 13.39
CA VAL A 102 -0.23 -4.50 12.13
C VAL A 102 -1.23 -3.63 11.36
N LEU A 103 -2.52 -4.00 11.39
CA LEU A 103 -3.63 -3.34 10.70
C LEU A 103 -4.87 -3.28 11.60
N ASP A 104 -5.92 -2.58 11.18
CA ASP A 104 -7.22 -2.73 11.86
C ASP A 104 -7.80 -4.12 11.53
N PRO A 105 -8.40 -4.86 12.48
CA PRO A 105 -8.86 -6.24 12.26
C PRO A 105 -9.77 -6.43 11.04
N MET A 106 -10.58 -5.42 10.73
CA MET A 106 -11.42 -5.38 9.52
C MET A 106 -10.58 -5.56 8.24
N TRP A 107 -9.46 -4.85 8.12
CA TRP A 107 -8.59 -4.94 6.95
C TRP A 107 -7.84 -6.28 6.91
N SER A 108 -7.42 -6.82 8.06
CA SER A 108 -6.81 -8.15 8.11
C SER A 108 -7.74 -9.23 7.53
N GLN A 109 -9.03 -9.18 7.88
CA GLN A 109 -10.03 -10.11 7.32
C GLN A 109 -10.22 -9.93 5.81
N GLU A 110 -10.31 -8.68 5.33
CA GLU A 110 -10.45 -8.41 3.90
C GLU A 110 -9.23 -8.91 3.09
N LEU A 111 -8.02 -8.72 3.59
CA LEU A 111 -6.81 -9.25 2.95
C LEU A 111 -6.83 -10.78 2.87
N THR A 112 -7.22 -11.47 3.95
CA THR A 112 -7.31 -12.93 3.98
C THR A 112 -8.35 -13.48 2.99
N LYS A 113 -9.49 -12.80 2.82
CA LYS A 113 -10.55 -13.23 1.89
C LYS A 113 -10.10 -13.23 0.43
N ARG A 114 -9.22 -12.30 0.06
CA ARG A 114 -8.77 -12.11 -1.33
C ARG A 114 -7.82 -13.20 -1.85
N LYS A 115 -7.23 -14.01 -0.95
CA LYS A 115 -6.32 -15.14 -1.28
C LYS A 115 -5.19 -14.76 -2.27
N ARG A 116 -4.71 -13.51 -2.22
CA ARG A 116 -3.57 -13.05 -3.03
C ARG A 116 -2.26 -13.28 -2.27
N PRO A 117 -1.15 -13.61 -2.97
CA PRO A 117 0.18 -13.57 -2.39
C PRO A 117 0.40 -12.26 -1.65
N THR A 118 0.73 -12.36 -0.36
CA THR A 118 0.86 -11.20 0.52
C THR A 118 2.24 -11.18 1.15
N VAL A 119 2.94 -10.06 1.00
CA VAL A 119 4.25 -9.80 1.58
C VAL A 119 4.09 -8.79 2.70
N LEU A 120 4.61 -9.11 3.88
CA LEU A 120 4.65 -8.19 5.01
C LEU A 120 6.01 -7.47 5.03
N VAL A 121 6.00 -6.15 4.92
CA VAL A 121 7.20 -5.32 4.97
C VAL A 121 7.23 -4.61 6.32
N LEU A 122 8.18 -5.01 7.17
CA LEU A 122 8.46 -4.36 8.43
C LEU A 122 9.42 -3.19 8.18
N ASN A 123 8.94 -1.98 8.46
CA ASN A 123 9.67 -0.73 8.35
C ASN A 123 9.92 -0.15 9.75
N LYS A 124 11.04 0.57 9.91
CA LYS A 124 11.51 1.12 11.19
C LYS A 124 11.55 0.05 12.30
#